data_AF-A0A1N6S0N9-F1
#
_entry.id   AF-A0A1N6S0N9-F1
#
_cell.length_a   1.000
_cell.length_b   1.000
_cell.length_c   1.000
_cell.angle_alpha   90.00
_cell.angle_beta   90.00
_cell.angle_gamma   90.00
#
_symmetry.space_group_name_H-M   'P 1'
#
loop_
_entity.id
_entity.type
_entity.pdbx_description
1 polymer ?
#
loop_
_entity_poly.entity_id
_entity_poly.type
_entity_poly.pdbx_seq_one_letter_code
_entity_poly.pdbx_strand_id
1 'polypeptide(L)'
;MTLDTLPDADIVARCRLGRGNSAFVPIECVVHMLRRGLRANNNALTSPLFTEFLQRLRRHIPLREDKESHFRVQVFEQVQDRLTSLLAKESVEYQDKLDFCEIKFAGALARLLQDARKKATKDKNRKAPLMNEETGEVDAQVDQAAGSFNPFDPENMSEENYRTVLDEAMEELPATQKRILEMLRNNVLIDSQDPIVPTISKALGKSEKTIRNQRDKAIAAIKAFVNKGER
;
A
#
# COMPACT_ATOMS: atom_id res chain seq x y z
N MET A 1 -34.17 4.30 -32.04
CA MET A 1 -33.81 2.92 -32.44
C MET A 1 -32.85 2.38 -31.38
N THR A 2 -33.23 1.32 -30.68
CA THR A 2 -32.45 0.73 -29.58
C THR A 2 -31.33 -0.15 -30.13
N LEU A 3 -30.15 -0.14 -29.48
CA LEU A 3 -28.96 -0.85 -29.96
C LEU A 3 -29.21 -2.37 -30.15
N ASP A 4 -30.09 -2.95 -29.34
CA ASP A 4 -30.44 -4.38 -29.35
C ASP A 4 -31.18 -4.88 -30.58
N THR A 5 -31.78 -3.97 -31.36
CA THR A 5 -32.59 -4.31 -32.54
C THR A 5 -31.77 -4.39 -33.82
N LEU A 6 -30.47 -4.10 -33.74
CA LEU A 6 -29.57 -4.06 -34.88
C LEU A 6 -28.95 -5.43 -35.14
N PRO A 7 -28.58 -5.72 -36.41
CA PRO A 7 -27.71 -6.83 -36.73
C PRO A 7 -26.36 -6.72 -35.99
N ASP A 8 -25.77 -7.87 -35.64
CA ASP A 8 -24.49 -7.94 -34.91
C ASP A 8 -23.37 -7.12 -35.57
N ALA A 9 -23.31 -7.14 -36.90
CA ALA A 9 -22.33 -6.37 -37.67
C ALA A 9 -22.48 -4.85 -37.47
N ASP A 10 -23.72 -4.36 -37.41
CA ASP A 10 -24.03 -2.94 -37.19
C ASP A 10 -23.77 -2.51 -35.74
N ILE A 11 -23.99 -3.42 -34.78
CA ILE A 11 -23.64 -3.20 -33.37
C ILE A 11 -22.13 -2.99 -33.26
N VAL A 12 -21.33 -3.88 -33.85
CA VAL A 12 -19.86 -3.76 -33.86
C VAL A 12 -19.42 -2.46 -34.54
N ALA A 13 -20.01 -2.11 -35.69
CA ALA A 13 -19.68 -0.87 -36.39
C ALA A 13 -19.94 0.37 -35.54
N ARG A 14 -21.08 0.43 -34.83
CA ARG A 14 -21.40 1.53 -33.93
C ARG A 14 -20.49 1.61 -32.72
N CYS A 15 -20.11 0.46 -32.15
CA CYS A 15 -19.18 0.39 -31.03
C CYS A 15 -17.77 0.87 -31.39
N ARG A 16 -17.38 0.87 -32.68
CA ARG A 16 -16.08 1.43 -33.13
C ARG A 16 -16.07 2.95 -33.27
N LEU A 17 -17.24 3.60 -33.25
CA LEU A 17 -17.34 5.04 -33.41
C LEU A 17 -16.69 5.77 -32.23
N GLY A 18 -16.07 6.92 -32.53
CA GLY A 18 -15.48 7.80 -31.53
C GLY A 18 -16.49 8.74 -30.87
N ARG A 19 -16.12 9.33 -29.72
CA ARG A 19 -16.98 10.23 -28.90
C ARG A 19 -17.53 11.45 -29.65
N GLY A 20 -16.93 11.85 -30.78
CA GLY A 20 -17.40 12.96 -31.61
C GLY A 20 -18.55 12.62 -32.55
N ASN A 21 -18.98 11.36 -32.61
CA ASN A 21 -20.11 10.93 -33.44
C ASN A 21 -21.42 10.93 -32.63
N SER A 22 -22.51 11.39 -33.23
CA SER A 22 -23.85 11.36 -32.62
C SER A 22 -24.36 9.94 -32.33
N ALA A 23 -23.85 8.95 -33.07
CA ALA A 23 -24.13 7.52 -32.85
C ALA A 23 -23.12 6.84 -31.91
N PHE A 24 -22.32 7.60 -31.16
CA PHE A 24 -21.35 7.06 -30.21
C PHE A 24 -22.03 6.21 -29.14
N VAL A 25 -21.55 4.98 -28.98
CA VAL A 25 -22.01 4.05 -27.97
C VAL A 25 -21.14 4.19 -26.71
N PRO A 26 -21.69 4.41 -25.51
CA PRO A 26 -20.93 4.40 -24.25
C PRO A 26 -20.27 3.04 -23.96
N ILE A 27 -19.21 3.01 -23.16
CA ILE A 27 -18.50 1.76 -22.82
C ILE A 27 -19.39 0.80 -22.01
N GLU A 28 -20.29 1.35 -21.20
CA GLU A 28 -21.35 0.65 -20.48
C GLU A 28 -22.17 -0.26 -21.43
N CYS A 29 -22.61 0.31 -22.57
CA CYS A 29 -23.35 -0.42 -23.58
C CYS A 29 -22.49 -1.45 -24.32
N VAL A 30 -21.19 -1.18 -24.49
CA VAL A 30 -20.24 -2.18 -25.05
C VAL A 30 -20.13 -3.39 -24.11
N VAL A 31 -20.04 -3.18 -22.80
CA VAL A 31 -20.01 -4.27 -21.79
C VAL A 31 -21.30 -5.09 -21.85
N HIS A 32 -22.45 -4.42 -21.92
CA HIS A 32 -23.74 -5.10 -22.04
C HIS A 32 -23.81 -6.00 -23.30
N MET A 33 -23.44 -5.46 -24.47
CA MET A 33 -23.42 -6.23 -25.73
C MET A 33 -22.41 -7.37 -25.70
N LEU A 34 -21.26 -7.15 -25.06
CA LEU A 34 -20.24 -8.18 -24.88
C LEU A 34 -20.77 -9.33 -24.01
N ARG A 35 -21.46 -9.05 -22.91
CA ARG A 35 -22.07 -10.09 -22.07
C ARG A 35 -23.17 -10.86 -22.78
N ARG A 36 -24.03 -10.16 -23.53
CA ARG A 36 -25.02 -10.80 -24.40
C ARG A 36 -24.36 -11.78 -25.36
N GLY A 37 -23.29 -11.36 -26.03
CA GLY A 37 -22.52 -12.21 -26.93
C GLY A 37 -21.86 -13.41 -26.23
N LEU A 38 -21.31 -13.21 -25.03
CA LEU A 38 -20.66 -14.27 -24.24
C LEU A 38 -21.66 -15.34 -23.82
N ARG A 39 -22.85 -14.95 -23.33
CA ARG A 39 -23.91 -15.89 -22.94
C ARG A 39 -24.49 -16.66 -24.14
N ALA A 40 -24.53 -16.03 -25.30
CA ALA A 40 -24.98 -16.65 -26.55
C ALA A 40 -23.89 -17.45 -27.26
N ASN A 41 -22.66 -17.51 -26.72
CA ASN A 41 -21.47 -18.09 -27.36
C ASN A 41 -21.24 -17.56 -28.80
N ASN A 42 -21.60 -16.31 -29.05
CA ASN A 42 -21.48 -15.68 -30.37
C ASN A 42 -20.10 -15.04 -30.54
N ASN A 43 -19.14 -15.85 -31.00
CA ASN A 43 -17.76 -15.42 -31.19
C ASN A 43 -17.58 -14.31 -32.25
N ALA A 44 -18.48 -14.24 -33.23
CA ALA A 44 -18.47 -13.21 -34.26
C ALA A 44 -18.78 -11.81 -33.69
N LEU A 45 -19.60 -11.76 -32.63
CA LEU A 45 -19.91 -10.54 -31.89
C LEU A 45 -18.89 -10.26 -30.78
N THR A 46 -18.50 -11.27 -30.00
CA THR A 46 -17.65 -11.07 -28.80
C THR A 46 -16.22 -10.66 -29.13
N SER A 47 -15.55 -11.32 -30.09
CA SER A 47 -14.16 -11.00 -30.46
C SER A 47 -13.93 -9.54 -30.85
N PRO A 48 -14.71 -8.95 -31.78
CA PRO A 48 -14.51 -7.56 -32.14
C PRO A 48 -14.91 -6.59 -31.01
N LEU A 49 -15.96 -6.89 -30.23
CA LEU A 49 -16.37 -6.05 -29.11
C LEU A 49 -15.36 -6.08 -27.96
N PHE A 50 -14.75 -7.22 -27.69
CA PHE A 50 -13.69 -7.35 -26.67
C PHE A 50 -12.47 -6.52 -27.05
N THR A 51 -12.07 -6.54 -28.32
CA THR A 51 -10.98 -5.72 -28.84
C THR A 51 -11.28 -4.23 -28.66
N GLU A 52 -12.48 -3.79 -29.05
CA GLU A 52 -12.90 -2.39 -28.89
C GLU A 52 -13.00 -1.99 -27.41
N PHE A 53 -13.50 -2.88 -26.56
CA PHE A 53 -13.55 -2.68 -25.12
C PHE A 53 -12.17 -2.43 -24.53
N LEU A 54 -11.17 -3.27 -24.85
CA LEU A 54 -9.80 -3.09 -24.38
C LEU A 54 -9.17 -1.79 -24.90
N GLN A 55 -9.41 -1.42 -26.16
CA GLN A 55 -8.93 -0.15 -26.71
C GLN A 55 -9.52 1.05 -25.98
N ARG A 56 -10.82 1.02 -25.69
CA ARG A 56 -11.50 2.07 -24.92
C ARG A 56 -11.03 2.12 -23.48
N LEU A 57 -10.84 0.97 -22.84
CA LEU A 57 -10.29 0.88 -21.48
C LEU A 57 -8.90 1.52 -21.40
N ARG A 58 -8.03 1.24 -22.39
CA ARG A 58 -6.70 1.85 -22.47
C ARG A 58 -6.75 3.37 -22.63
N ARG A 59 -7.74 3.92 -23.34
CA ARG A 59 -7.95 5.38 -23.45
C ARG A 59 -8.47 6.00 -22.15
N HIS A 60 -9.21 5.24 -21.34
CA HIS A 60 -9.75 5.72 -20.07
C HIS A 60 -8.69 5.85 -18.96
N ILE A 61 -7.57 5.15 -19.10
CA ILE A 61 -6.45 5.23 -18.18
C ILE A 61 -5.36 6.02 -18.91
N PRO A 62 -5.16 7.32 -18.62
CA PRO A 62 -4.16 8.12 -19.32
C PRO A 62 -2.78 7.61 -18.92
N LEU A 63 -2.16 6.83 -19.81
CA LEU A 63 -0.72 6.58 -19.77
C LEU A 63 -0.04 7.82 -20.37
N ARG A 64 0.53 8.70 -19.55
CA ARG A 64 1.36 9.83 -20.04
C ARG A 64 2.78 9.32 -20.29
N GLU A 65 3.40 9.71 -21.40
CA GLU A 65 4.76 9.25 -21.75
C GLU A 65 5.85 9.80 -20.81
N ASP A 66 5.57 10.88 -20.07
CA ASP A 66 6.53 11.47 -19.14
C ASP A 66 6.51 10.80 -17.75
N LYS A 67 7.57 10.02 -17.50
CA LYS A 67 7.93 9.39 -16.21
C LYS A 67 6.89 8.44 -15.62
N GLU A 68 6.28 7.58 -16.45
CA GLU A 68 5.47 6.49 -15.93
C GLU A 68 6.30 5.32 -15.41
N SER A 69 6.57 5.41 -14.11
CA SER A 69 6.83 4.34 -13.15
C SER A 69 6.19 3.01 -13.55
N HIS A 70 6.98 1.92 -13.60
CA HIS A 70 6.53 0.52 -13.68
C HIS A 70 5.25 0.21 -12.89
N PHE A 71 5.03 0.93 -11.78
CA PHE A 71 3.81 0.91 -10.98
C PHE A 71 2.52 1.14 -11.77
N ARG A 72 2.47 2.08 -12.73
CA ARG A 72 1.25 2.38 -13.49
C ARG A 72 0.92 1.28 -14.50
N VAL A 73 1.93 0.74 -15.17
CA VAL A 73 1.80 -0.42 -16.05
C VAL A 73 1.28 -1.62 -15.24
N GLN A 74 1.88 -1.88 -14.09
CA GLN A 74 1.46 -2.96 -13.20
C GLN A 74 0.01 -2.79 -12.71
N VAL A 75 -0.41 -1.56 -12.39
CA VAL A 75 -1.80 -1.26 -12.01
C VAL A 75 -2.75 -1.51 -13.18
N PHE A 76 -2.38 -1.11 -14.40
CA PHE A 76 -3.20 -1.34 -15.59
C PHE A 76 -3.36 -2.83 -15.90
N GLU A 77 -2.28 -3.60 -15.91
CA GLU A 77 -2.28 -5.04 -16.13
C GLU A 77 -3.22 -5.74 -15.14
N GLN A 78 -3.15 -5.39 -13.85
CA GLN A 78 -4.03 -5.96 -12.84
C GLN A 78 -5.52 -5.68 -13.10
N VAL A 79 -5.86 -4.48 -13.57
CA VAL A 79 -7.25 -4.14 -13.92
C VAL A 79 -7.71 -4.90 -15.15
N GLN A 80 -6.86 -4.98 -16.17
CA GLN A 80 -7.13 -5.73 -17.40
C GLN A 80 -7.34 -7.23 -17.11
N ASP A 81 -6.46 -7.84 -16.33
CA ASP A 81 -6.54 -9.25 -15.93
C ASP A 81 -7.82 -9.51 -15.15
N ARG A 82 -8.18 -8.60 -14.23
CA ARG A 82 -9.40 -8.73 -13.43
C ARG A 82 -10.65 -8.68 -14.29
N LEU A 83 -10.75 -7.73 -15.21
CA LEU A 83 -11.90 -7.61 -16.12
C LEU A 83 -11.99 -8.80 -17.08
N THR A 84 -10.86 -9.22 -17.66
CA THR A 84 -10.80 -10.39 -18.54
C THR A 84 -11.22 -11.66 -17.80
N SER A 85 -10.77 -11.84 -16.56
CA SER A 85 -11.17 -12.97 -15.71
C SER A 85 -12.66 -12.95 -15.37
N LEU A 86 -13.26 -11.77 -15.16
CA LEU A 86 -14.71 -11.67 -14.92
C LEU A 86 -15.51 -12.03 -16.18
N LEU A 87 -15.07 -11.57 -17.35
CA LEU A 87 -15.71 -11.87 -18.62
C LEU A 87 -15.56 -13.35 -19.01
N ALA A 88 -14.42 -13.98 -18.72
CA ALA A 88 -14.23 -15.42 -18.93
C ALA A 88 -15.11 -16.26 -18.00
N LYS A 89 -15.41 -15.78 -16.79
CA LYS A 89 -16.34 -16.45 -15.88
C LYS A 89 -17.79 -16.32 -16.33
N GLU A 90 -18.15 -15.18 -16.92
CA GLU A 90 -19.51 -14.92 -17.42
C GLU A 90 -19.99 -15.94 -18.47
N SER A 91 -19.08 -16.52 -19.26
CA SER A 91 -19.45 -17.58 -20.23
C SER A 91 -19.81 -18.91 -19.56
N VAL A 92 -19.47 -19.09 -18.28
CA VAL A 92 -19.75 -20.30 -17.49
C VAL A 92 -20.86 -20.05 -16.47
N GLU A 93 -20.77 -18.93 -15.74
CA GLU A 93 -21.67 -18.58 -14.65
C GLU A 93 -21.88 -17.06 -14.58
N TYR A 94 -23.12 -16.66 -14.31
CA TYR A 94 -23.51 -15.26 -14.15
C TYR A 94 -22.64 -14.52 -13.11
N GLN A 95 -22.13 -13.34 -13.47
CA GLN A 95 -21.34 -12.50 -12.58
C GLN A 95 -22.03 -11.16 -12.27
N ASP A 96 -22.60 -11.03 -11.07
CA ASP A 96 -23.26 -9.80 -10.57
C ASP A 96 -22.34 -8.56 -10.63
N LYS A 97 -21.02 -8.78 -10.51
CA LYS A 97 -20.03 -7.69 -10.54
C LYS A 97 -20.00 -6.95 -11.88
N LEU A 98 -20.39 -7.62 -12.96
CA LEU A 98 -20.48 -7.00 -14.28
C LEU A 98 -21.74 -6.13 -14.42
N ASP A 99 -22.77 -6.32 -13.60
CA ASP A 99 -23.99 -5.50 -13.63
C ASP A 99 -23.66 -4.04 -13.28
N PHE A 100 -22.78 -3.84 -12.31
CA PHE A 100 -22.30 -2.51 -11.96
C PHE A 100 -21.47 -1.87 -13.09
N CYS A 101 -20.76 -2.67 -13.88
CA CYS A 101 -20.03 -2.20 -15.06
C CYS A 101 -20.96 -1.75 -16.19
N GLU A 102 -22.13 -2.36 -16.33
CA GLU A 102 -23.15 -1.95 -17.31
C GLU A 102 -23.83 -0.63 -16.91
N ILE A 103 -23.95 -0.34 -15.62
CA ILE A 103 -24.65 0.87 -15.15
C ILE A 103 -23.71 2.05 -14.99
N LYS A 104 -22.53 1.83 -14.40
CA LYS A 104 -21.60 2.90 -14.03
C LYS A 104 -20.15 2.46 -14.20
N PHE A 105 -19.75 2.23 -15.45
CA PHE A 105 -18.41 1.73 -15.78
C PHE A 105 -17.30 2.60 -15.20
N ALA A 106 -17.42 3.93 -15.30
CA ALA A 106 -16.42 4.84 -14.73
C ALA A 106 -16.23 4.67 -13.21
N GLY A 107 -17.32 4.42 -12.48
CA GLY A 107 -17.27 4.13 -11.04
C GLY A 107 -16.68 2.76 -10.73
N ALA A 108 -17.02 1.75 -11.52
CA ALA A 108 -16.44 0.41 -11.41
C ALA A 108 -14.93 0.45 -11.66
N LEU A 109 -14.50 1.15 -12.71
CA LEU A 109 -13.10 1.33 -13.06
C LEU A 109 -12.31 2.06 -11.97
N ALA A 110 -12.87 3.11 -11.38
CA ALA A 110 -12.22 3.84 -10.29
C ALA A 110 -11.93 2.93 -9.07
N ARG A 111 -12.88 2.05 -8.72
CA ARG A 111 -12.71 1.07 -7.63
C ARG A 111 -11.65 0.03 -7.98
N LEU A 112 -11.70 -0.52 -9.19
CA LEU A 112 -10.70 -1.47 -9.67
C LEU A 112 -9.28 -0.88 -9.66
N LEU A 113 -9.14 0.38 -10.09
CA LEU A 113 -7.87 1.11 -10.03
C LEU A 113 -7.40 1.33 -8.59
N GLN A 114 -8.30 1.64 -7.66
CA GLN A 114 -7.95 1.80 -6.25
C GLN A 114 -7.43 0.48 -5.65
N ASP A 115 -8.10 -0.63 -5.94
CA ASP A 115 -7.70 -1.95 -5.46
C ASP A 115 -6.37 -2.40 -6.07
N ALA A 116 -6.18 -2.19 -7.37
CA ALA A 116 -4.92 -2.48 -8.05
C ALA A 116 -3.76 -1.64 -7.50
N ARG A 117 -3.99 -0.34 -7.20
CA ARG A 117 -2.98 0.50 -6.53
C ARG A 117 -2.63 -0.02 -5.15
N LYS A 118 -3.61 -0.38 -4.32
CA LYS A 118 -3.36 -0.96 -2.99
C LYS A 118 -2.53 -2.24 -3.09
N LYS A 119 -2.86 -3.12 -4.03
CA LYS A 119 -2.13 -4.36 -4.26
C LYS A 119 -0.71 -4.09 -4.75
N ALA A 120 -0.52 -3.22 -5.73
CA ALA A 120 0.80 -2.83 -6.22
C ALA A 120 1.66 -2.18 -5.13
N THR A 121 1.08 -1.34 -4.27
CA THR A 121 1.77 -0.76 -3.11
C THR A 121 2.17 -1.84 -2.10
N LYS A 122 1.26 -2.78 -1.79
CA LYS A 122 1.56 -3.90 -0.90
C LYS A 122 2.69 -4.77 -1.45
N ASP A 123 2.66 -5.09 -2.74
CA ASP A 123 3.70 -5.88 -3.39
C ASP A 123 5.04 -5.15 -3.44
N LYS A 124 5.03 -3.82 -3.65
CA LYS A 124 6.23 -2.98 -3.56
C LYS A 124 6.81 -3.02 -2.15
N ASN A 125 5.98 -2.83 -1.13
CA ASN A 125 6.44 -2.86 0.27
C ASN A 125 6.94 -4.25 0.67
N ARG A 126 6.31 -5.33 0.19
CA ARG A 126 6.78 -6.70 0.42
C ARG A 126 8.16 -6.97 -0.19
N LYS A 127 8.47 -6.34 -1.32
CA LYS A 127 9.75 -6.47 -2.03
C LYS A 127 10.77 -5.40 -1.62
N ALA A 128 10.41 -4.51 -0.68
CA ALA A 128 11.34 -3.52 -0.17
C ALA A 128 12.43 -4.23 0.65
N PRO A 129 13.70 -3.82 0.53
CA PRO A 129 14.76 -4.36 1.35
C PRO A 129 14.49 -4.05 2.82
N LEU A 130 14.74 -5.03 3.70
CA LEU A 130 14.52 -4.91 5.14
C LEU A 130 15.59 -4.05 5.84
N MET A 131 16.70 -3.82 5.15
CA MET A 131 17.82 -3.01 5.58
C MET A 131 18.07 -1.95 4.51
N ASN A 132 18.36 -0.74 4.94
CA ASN A 132 18.78 0.31 4.03
C ASN A 132 20.19 0.00 3.51
N GLU A 133 20.34 -0.18 2.20
CA GLU A 133 21.60 -0.58 1.56
C GLU A 133 22.72 0.45 1.75
N GLU A 134 22.38 1.71 1.97
CA GLU A 134 23.35 2.82 2.10
C GLU A 134 23.87 2.99 3.53
N THR A 135 23.09 2.61 4.54
CA THR A 135 23.46 2.75 5.96
C THR A 135 23.69 1.43 6.67
N GLY A 136 23.22 0.31 6.10
CA GLY A 136 23.24 -1.01 6.74
C GLY A 136 22.27 -1.12 7.94
N GLU A 137 21.40 -0.14 8.14
CA GLU A 137 20.45 -0.10 9.27
C GLU A 137 19.12 -0.76 8.88
N VAL A 138 18.45 -1.38 9.85
CA VAL A 138 17.12 -1.98 9.67
C VAL A 138 16.10 -0.87 9.40
N ASP A 139 15.19 -1.08 8.44
CA ASP A 139 14.18 -0.08 8.09
C ASP A 139 13.29 0.24 9.31
N ALA A 140 13.03 1.53 9.54
CA ALA A 140 12.22 2.03 10.65
C ALA A 140 10.81 1.38 10.72
N GLN A 141 10.24 0.97 9.59
CA GLN A 141 8.96 0.23 9.58
C GLN A 141 9.09 -1.21 10.12
N VAL A 142 10.24 -1.85 9.90
CA VAL A 142 10.54 -3.19 10.42
C VAL A 142 10.81 -3.10 11.93
N ASP A 143 11.54 -2.09 12.38
CA ASP A 143 11.79 -1.85 13.81
C ASP A 143 10.50 -1.51 14.57
N GLN A 144 9.55 -0.78 13.96
CA GLN A 144 8.27 -0.47 14.58
C GLN A 144 7.32 -1.68 14.64
N ALA A 145 7.38 -2.58 13.64
CA ALA A 145 6.59 -3.80 13.61
C ALA A 145 7.10 -4.90 14.58
N ALA A 146 8.39 -4.86 14.95
CA ALA A 146 8.99 -5.76 15.94
C ALA A 146 8.60 -5.45 17.40
N GLY A 147 7.78 -4.41 17.63
CA GLY A 147 7.47 -3.89 18.96
C GLY A 147 8.54 -2.93 19.45
N SER A 148 8.14 -1.83 20.09
CA SER A 148 9.08 -0.87 20.66
C SER A 148 9.91 -1.56 21.75
N PHE A 149 11.17 -1.87 21.46
CA PHE A 149 12.09 -2.47 22.42
C PHE A 149 12.18 -1.59 23.68
N ASN A 150 11.69 -2.11 24.81
CA ASN A 150 11.83 -1.49 26.12
C ASN A 150 12.97 -2.18 26.89
N PRO A 151 14.12 -1.53 27.08
CA PRO A 151 15.24 -2.12 27.82
C PRO A 151 14.93 -2.36 29.31
N PHE A 152 13.85 -1.79 29.84
CA PHE A 152 13.42 -1.97 31.23
C PHE A 152 12.12 -2.80 31.35
N ASP A 153 11.87 -3.67 30.38
CA ASP A 153 10.72 -4.58 30.43
C ASP A 153 10.81 -5.50 31.67
N PRO A 154 9.77 -5.56 32.54
CA PRO A 154 9.77 -6.41 33.72
C PRO A 154 10.08 -7.89 33.43
N GLU A 155 9.69 -8.40 32.27
CA GLU A 155 9.93 -9.80 31.88
C GLU A 155 11.43 -10.05 31.67
N ASN A 156 12.09 -9.23 30.85
CA ASN A 156 13.54 -9.33 30.61
C ASN A 156 14.36 -9.00 31.86
N MET A 157 13.93 -7.98 32.60
CA MET A 157 14.53 -7.57 33.87
C MET A 157 14.38 -8.63 34.97
N SER A 158 13.70 -9.76 34.75
CA SER A 158 13.68 -10.88 35.69
C SER A 158 14.93 -11.76 35.61
N GLU A 159 15.58 -11.79 34.44
CA GLU A 159 16.76 -12.60 34.14
C GLU A 159 18.05 -11.94 34.65
N GLU A 160 18.87 -12.68 35.39
CA GLU A 160 20.09 -12.14 35.99
C GLU A 160 21.17 -11.79 34.95
N ASN A 161 21.31 -12.63 33.92
CA ASN A 161 22.23 -12.37 32.80
C ASN A 161 21.85 -11.09 32.04
N TYR A 162 20.55 -10.86 31.83
CA TYR A 162 20.06 -9.67 31.14
C TYR A 162 20.41 -8.38 31.89
N ARG A 163 20.25 -8.36 33.22
CA ARG A 163 20.58 -7.18 34.05
C ARG A 163 22.07 -6.80 33.92
N THR A 164 22.95 -7.79 33.97
CA THR A 164 24.41 -7.58 33.85
C THR A 164 24.78 -7.01 32.49
N VAL A 165 24.26 -7.61 31.40
CA VAL A 165 24.52 -7.14 30.03
C VAL A 165 23.92 -5.75 29.79
N LEU A 166 22.76 -5.45 30.38
CA LEU A 166 22.15 -4.13 30.30
C LEU A 166 22.98 -3.08 31.02
N ASP A 167 23.50 -3.38 32.21
CA ASP A 167 24.36 -2.45 32.98
C ASP A 167 25.68 -2.18 32.22
N GLU A 168 26.28 -3.21 31.62
CA GLU A 168 27.44 -3.04 30.72
C GLU A 168 27.11 -2.15 29.51
N ALA A 169 25.96 -2.40 28.86
CA ALA A 169 25.50 -1.59 27.74
C ALA A 169 25.26 -0.13 28.13
N MET A 170 24.77 0.13 29.36
CA MET A 170 24.57 1.49 29.87
C MET A 170 25.88 2.22 30.16
N GLU A 171 26.94 1.52 30.55
CA GLU A 171 28.26 2.13 30.80
C GLU A 171 28.94 2.59 29.49
N GLU A 172 28.67 1.91 28.38
CA GLU A 172 29.20 2.29 27.05
C GLU A 172 28.48 3.50 26.43
N LEU A 173 27.37 3.96 27.01
CA LEU A 173 26.61 5.09 26.48
C LEU A 173 27.29 6.44 26.77
N PRO A 174 27.22 7.40 25.84
CA PRO A 174 27.55 8.80 26.11
C PRO A 174 26.79 9.34 27.34
N ALA A 175 27.47 10.13 28.17
CA ALA A 175 26.94 10.61 29.45
C ALA A 175 25.54 11.26 29.36
N THR A 176 25.24 11.99 28.27
CA THR A 176 23.90 12.56 28.04
C THR A 176 22.83 11.47 27.85
N GLN A 177 23.14 10.42 27.09
CA GLN A 177 22.20 9.33 26.78
C GLN A 177 21.95 8.46 28.01
N LYS A 178 23.03 8.09 28.72
CA LYS A 178 22.96 7.39 30.00
C LYS A 178 22.05 8.11 30.98
N ARG A 179 22.25 9.43 31.15
CA ARG A 179 21.45 10.24 32.06
C ARG A 179 19.96 10.29 31.70
N ILE A 180 19.63 10.34 30.40
CA ILE A 180 18.23 10.29 29.93
C ILE A 180 17.58 8.95 30.30
N LEU A 181 18.27 7.84 30.07
CA LEU A 181 17.75 6.50 30.38
C LEU A 181 17.61 6.27 31.88
N GLU A 182 18.55 6.72 32.71
CA GLU A 182 18.44 6.69 34.17
C GLU A 182 17.20 7.43 34.67
N MET A 183 16.91 8.62 34.12
CA MET A 183 15.72 9.39 34.49
C MET A 183 14.43 8.69 34.05
N LEU A 184 14.42 8.06 32.87
CA LEU A 184 13.28 7.26 32.40
C LEU A 184 13.05 6.00 33.24
N ARG A 185 14.11 5.31 33.65
CA ARG A 185 14.05 4.16 34.59
C ARG A 185 13.42 4.56 35.92
N ASN A 186 13.63 5.81 36.34
CA ASN A 186 13.01 6.39 37.54
C ASN A 186 11.64 7.04 37.30
N ASN A 187 11.00 6.76 36.16
CA ASN A 187 9.68 7.28 35.78
C ASN A 187 9.58 8.81 35.70
N VAL A 188 10.68 9.51 35.43
CA VAL A 188 10.65 10.96 35.19
C VAL A 188 10.07 11.24 33.79
N LEU A 189 9.11 12.15 33.71
CA LEU A 189 8.48 12.54 32.46
C LEU A 189 9.47 13.26 31.53
N ILE A 190 9.39 12.98 30.22
CA ILE A 190 10.22 13.67 29.22
C ILE A 190 9.90 15.16 29.19
N ASP A 191 8.61 15.49 29.14
CA ASP A 191 8.10 16.85 29.16
C ASP A 191 6.69 16.90 29.79
N SER A 192 6.26 18.08 30.19
CA SER A 192 4.96 18.35 30.82
C SER A 192 4.58 19.81 30.62
N GLN A 193 3.30 20.06 30.36
CA GLN A 193 2.75 21.41 30.28
C GLN A 193 2.64 22.08 31.65
N ASP A 194 2.73 21.31 32.74
CA ASP A 194 2.74 21.83 34.10
C ASP A 194 4.16 22.37 34.44
N PRO A 195 4.31 23.67 34.76
CA PRO A 195 5.59 24.27 35.13
C PRO A 195 6.21 23.65 36.38
N ILE A 196 5.39 23.15 37.31
CA ILE A 196 5.81 22.64 38.62
C ILE A 196 6.39 21.22 38.50
N VAL A 197 5.93 20.46 37.52
CA VAL A 197 6.39 19.08 37.33
C VAL A 197 7.83 19.07 36.80
N PRO A 198 8.77 18.41 37.50
CA PRO A 198 10.13 18.24 37.02
C PRO A 198 10.15 17.26 35.84
N THR A 199 10.79 17.66 34.74
CA THR A 199 10.88 16.85 33.51
C THR A 199 12.33 16.72 33.06
N ILE A 200 12.62 15.70 32.24
CA ILE A 200 13.97 15.46 31.70
C ILE A 200 14.42 16.65 30.84
N SER A 201 13.50 17.19 30.04
CA SER A 201 13.70 18.40 29.22
C SER A 201 14.21 19.58 30.08
N LYS A 202 13.54 19.86 31.21
CA LYS A 202 13.91 20.93 32.15
C LYS A 202 15.23 20.63 32.87
N ALA A 203 15.41 19.41 33.36
CA ALA A 203 16.60 19.02 34.13
C ALA A 203 17.89 19.07 33.30
N LEU A 204 17.81 18.74 32.00
CA LEU A 204 18.97 18.71 31.10
C LEU A 204 19.09 19.98 30.24
N GLY A 205 18.14 20.93 30.35
CA GLY A 205 18.12 22.17 29.58
C GLY A 205 18.04 21.96 28.06
N LYS A 206 17.39 20.89 27.60
CA LYS A 206 17.30 20.52 26.18
C LYS A 206 15.84 20.38 25.76
N SER A 207 15.55 20.67 24.48
CA SER A 207 14.18 20.53 23.97
C SER A 207 13.67 19.09 24.07
N GLU A 208 12.36 18.93 24.27
CA GLU A 208 11.67 17.64 24.28
C GLU A 208 12.04 16.78 23.06
N LYS A 209 12.06 17.38 21.87
CA LYS A 209 12.47 16.71 20.62
C LYS A 209 13.91 16.17 20.69
N THR A 210 14.84 16.96 21.25
CA THR A 210 16.24 16.54 21.42
C THR A 210 16.35 15.37 22.40
N ILE A 211 15.59 15.40 23.50
CA ILE A 211 15.58 14.30 24.49
C ILE A 211 15.06 13.01 23.85
N ARG A 212 13.95 13.05 23.12
CA ARG A 212 13.41 11.87 22.40
C ARG A 212 14.41 11.29 21.41
N ASN A 213 15.04 12.13 20.59
CA ASN A 213 16.05 11.67 19.63
C ASN A 213 17.26 11.02 20.32
N GLN A 214 17.73 11.56 21.45
CA GLN A 214 18.85 10.97 22.19
C GLN A 214 18.46 9.67 22.90
N ARG A 215 17.23 9.59 23.43
CA ARG A 215 16.66 8.36 23.97
C ARG A 215 16.61 7.27 22.91
N ASP A 216 16.07 7.57 21.73
CA ASP A 216 15.89 6.58 20.67
C ASP A 216 17.24 6.04 20.19
N LYS A 217 18.27 6.91 20.09
CA LYS A 217 19.65 6.50 19.82
C LYS A 217 20.23 5.59 20.92
N ALA A 218 19.97 5.91 22.19
CA ALA A 218 20.44 5.12 23.32
C ALA A 218 19.79 3.74 23.34
N ILE A 219 18.48 3.66 23.10
CA ILE A 219 17.72 2.39 23.01
C ILE A 219 18.26 1.53 21.86
N ALA A 220 18.51 2.12 20.70
CA ALA A 220 19.10 1.40 19.55
C ALA A 220 20.50 0.85 19.87
N ALA A 221 21.35 1.63 20.55
CA ALA A 221 22.67 1.19 20.97
C ALA A 221 22.63 0.04 21.99
N ILE A 222 21.75 0.11 22.99
CA ILE A 222 21.54 -0.97 23.96
C ILE A 222 21.06 -2.24 23.26
N LYS A 223 20.07 -2.13 22.37
CA LYS A 223 19.53 -3.28 21.61
C LYS A 223 20.64 -3.98 20.81
N ALA A 224 21.50 -3.20 20.13
CA ALA A 224 22.62 -3.74 19.38
C ALA A 224 23.67 -4.43 20.27
N PHE A 225 23.90 -3.91 21.47
CA PHE A 225 24.82 -4.50 22.44
C PHE A 225 24.29 -5.83 23.00
N VAL A 226 23.04 -5.83 23.48
CA VAL A 226 22.38 -7.03 24.04
C VAL A 226 22.36 -8.17 23.01
N ASN A 227 21.95 -7.88 21.76
CA ASN A 227 21.91 -8.89 20.69
C ASN A 227 23.30 -9.42 20.29
N LYS A 228 24.37 -8.67 20.59
CA LYS A 228 25.76 -9.11 20.31
C LYS A 228 26.28 -10.06 21.38
N GLY A 229 25.78 -9.95 22.63
CA GLY A 229 26.14 -10.83 23.74
C GLY A 229 25.43 -12.19 23.75
N GLU A 230 24.37 -12.36 22.95
CA GLU A 230 23.64 -13.63 22.78
C GLU A 230 24.29 -14.62 21.78
N ARG A 231 25.46 -14.28 21.22
CA ARG A 231 26.25 -15.13 20.31
C ARG A 231 27.47 -15.73 20.99
#